data_AF-A0A7C2SQQ5-F1
#
_entry.id   AF-A0A7C2SQQ5-F1
#
_cell.length_a   1.000
_cell.length_b   1.000
_cell.length_c   1.000
_cell.angle_alpha   90.00
_cell.angle_beta   90.00
_cell.angle_gamma   90.00
#
_symmetry.space_group_name_H-M   'P 1'
#
loop_
_entity.id
_entity.type
_entity.pdbx_description
1 polymer ?
#
loop_
_entity_poly.entity_id
_entity_poly.type
_entity_poly.pdbx_seq_one_letter_code
_entity_poly.pdbx_strand_id
1 'polypeptide(L)'
;MTTHLGADFDALGAMAGLLLLDPQAKIVFSGSQEAGVRRFLQQERPPLPELRLKELRRTRIEAAWVADCSSLRRLGEVGELILRAGCPVTVVDHHPEPEDPIPSAQVLSLPPGGAGATCTVVGWELKQRGIQPDPLTASLLLLGIYEDTGGLTYADTRPADAQIV
;
A
#
# COMPACT_ATOMS: atom_id res chain seq x y z
N MET A 1 -2.55 -0.66 8.75
CA MET A 1 -2.26 -0.49 7.33
C MET A 1 -2.66 -1.74 6.59
N THR A 2 -3.34 -1.60 5.46
CA THR A 2 -3.88 -2.73 4.71
C THR A 2 -3.91 -2.40 3.22
N THR A 3 -4.35 -3.38 2.43
CA THR A 3 -4.42 -3.32 0.96
C THR A 3 -5.53 -4.25 0.47
N HIS A 4 -5.70 -4.39 -0.84
CA HIS A 4 -6.71 -5.27 -1.43
C HIS A 4 -6.45 -6.76 -1.16
N LEU A 5 -7.49 -7.57 -1.41
CA LEU A 5 -7.40 -9.02 -1.53
C LEU A 5 -6.47 -9.39 -2.69
N GLY A 6 -5.61 -10.39 -2.49
CA GLY A 6 -4.63 -10.77 -3.49
C GLY A 6 -3.49 -9.77 -3.57
N ALA A 7 -2.93 -9.35 -2.43
CA ALA A 7 -1.84 -8.37 -2.38
C ALA A 7 -0.66 -8.79 -3.27
N ASP A 8 -0.27 -7.92 -4.18
CA ASP A 8 0.88 -8.02 -5.07
C ASP A 8 2.08 -7.23 -4.51
N PHE A 9 3.13 -7.04 -5.33
CA PHE A 9 4.32 -6.34 -4.89
C PHE A 9 4.12 -4.83 -4.78
N ASP A 10 3.18 -4.22 -5.52
CA ASP A 10 2.90 -2.79 -5.38
C ASP A 10 2.22 -2.52 -4.04
N ALA A 11 1.23 -3.34 -3.69
CA ALA A 11 0.61 -3.37 -2.38
C ALA A 11 1.63 -3.58 -1.24
N LEU A 12 2.51 -4.59 -1.34
CA LEU A 12 3.52 -4.88 -0.31
C LEU A 12 4.54 -3.73 -0.16
N GLY A 13 5.06 -3.23 -1.29
CA GLY A 13 6.05 -2.16 -1.33
C GLY A 13 5.50 -0.85 -0.78
N ALA A 14 4.27 -0.50 -1.17
CA ALA A 14 3.60 0.69 -0.69
C ALA A 14 3.40 0.63 0.82
N MET A 15 2.94 -0.51 1.37
CA MET A 15 2.81 -0.67 2.82
C MET A 15 4.16 -0.56 3.54
N ALA A 16 5.24 -1.12 2.99
CA ALA A 16 6.57 -1.00 3.59
C ALA A 16 7.05 0.46 3.62
N GLY A 17 6.87 1.21 2.52
CA GLY A 17 7.24 2.63 2.46
C GLY A 17 6.38 3.50 3.38
N LEU A 18 5.08 3.23 3.49
CA LEU A 18 4.17 3.97 4.38
C LEU A 18 4.50 3.76 5.86
N LEU A 19 5.14 2.65 6.27
CA LEU A 19 5.62 2.49 7.64
C LEU A 19 6.68 3.53 8.02
N LEU A 20 7.36 4.14 7.05
CA LEU A 20 8.27 5.26 7.32
C LEU A 20 7.52 6.57 7.60
N LEU A 21 6.27 6.69 7.12
CA LEU A 21 5.38 7.81 7.43
C LEU A 21 4.61 7.60 8.73
N ASP A 22 4.28 6.35 9.04
CA ASP A 22 3.60 5.94 10.28
C ASP A 22 4.26 4.69 10.90
N PRO A 23 5.35 4.88 11.68
CA PRO A 23 6.09 3.77 12.27
C PRO A 23 5.34 2.97 13.35
N GLN A 24 4.20 3.49 13.82
CA GLN A 24 3.38 2.81 14.83
C GLN A 24 2.38 1.82 14.20
N ALA A 25 2.11 1.97 12.90
CA ALA A 25 1.18 1.13 12.18
C ALA A 25 1.61 -0.35 12.16
N LYS A 26 0.61 -1.23 12.13
CA LYS A 26 0.77 -2.66 11.85
C LYS A 26 0.23 -2.97 10.46
N ILE A 27 0.89 -3.89 9.76
CA ILE A 27 0.44 -4.40 8.47
C ILE A 27 -0.58 -5.51 8.72
N VAL A 28 -1.72 -5.42 8.03
CA VAL A 28 -2.72 -6.49 7.99
C VAL A 28 -3.05 -6.76 6.53
N PHE A 29 -2.80 -8.00 6.09
CA PHE A 29 -3.27 -8.44 4.78
C PHE A 29 -4.77 -8.75 4.85
N SER A 30 -5.54 -8.17 3.93
CA SER A 30 -7.00 -8.35 3.83
C SER A 30 -7.43 -9.77 3.46
N GLY A 31 -6.50 -10.60 2.99
CA GLY A 31 -6.73 -11.98 2.60
C GLY A 31 -5.46 -12.64 2.09
N SER A 32 -5.57 -13.38 1.00
CA SER A 32 -4.41 -14.00 0.34
C SER A 32 -3.48 -12.94 -0.24
N GLN A 33 -2.19 -13.27 -0.31
CA GLN A 33 -1.22 -12.60 -1.17
C GLN A 33 -1.10 -13.37 -2.48
N GLU A 34 -0.67 -12.68 -3.54
CA GLU A 34 -0.25 -13.32 -4.77
C GLU A 34 0.86 -14.34 -4.54
N ALA A 35 1.01 -15.30 -5.46
CA ALA A 35 1.95 -16.40 -5.30
C ALA A 35 3.41 -15.91 -5.16
N GLY A 36 3.80 -14.87 -5.91
CA GLY A 36 5.12 -14.26 -5.85
C GLY A 36 5.41 -13.62 -4.49
N VAL A 37 4.51 -12.76 -4.04
CA VAL A 37 4.58 -12.09 -2.73
C VAL A 37 4.61 -13.10 -1.59
N ARG A 38 3.71 -14.09 -1.61
CA ARG A 38 3.66 -15.14 -0.59
C ARG A 38 4.98 -15.90 -0.50
N ARG A 39 5.57 -16.25 -1.64
CA ARG A 39 6.86 -16.93 -1.69
C ARG A 39 7.96 -16.05 -1.12
N PHE A 40 8.02 -14.78 -1.52
CA PHE A 40 8.99 -13.82 -1.00
C PHE A 40 8.91 -13.68 0.52
N LEU A 41 7.71 -13.45 1.08
CA LEU A 41 7.51 -13.32 2.53
C LEU A 41 7.94 -14.57 3.31
N GLN A 42 7.74 -15.76 2.73
CA GLN A 42 8.17 -17.03 3.35
C GLN A 42 9.69 -17.24 3.33
N GLN A 43 10.34 -16.82 2.23
CA GLN A 43 11.77 -17.01 1.98
C GLN A 43 12.62 -15.95 2.68
N GLU A 44 12.33 -14.68 2.42
CA GLU A 44 13.15 -13.55 2.88
C GLU A 44 12.78 -13.10 4.30
N ARG A 45 11.53 -13.35 4.73
CA ARG A 45 11.01 -13.00 6.07
C ARG A 45 11.40 -11.58 6.49
N PRO A 46 11.06 -10.55 5.67
CA PRO A 46 11.37 -9.17 6.02
C PRO A 46 10.75 -8.82 7.39
N PRO A 47 11.41 -7.98 8.20
CA PRO A 47 10.97 -7.63 9.56
C PRO A 47 9.78 -6.64 9.54
N LEU A 48 8.69 -7.01 8.88
CA LEU A 48 7.47 -6.21 8.79
C LEU A 48 6.60 -6.43 10.04
N PRO A 49 6.01 -5.39 10.64
CA PRO A 49 5.17 -5.49 11.82
C PRO A 49 3.77 -6.01 11.46
N GLU A 50 3.67 -7.27 11.07
CA GLU A 50 2.41 -7.91 10.70
C GLU A 50 1.53 -8.19 11.93
N LEU A 51 0.23 -7.90 11.81
CA LEU A 51 -0.82 -8.28 12.75
C LEU A 51 -1.79 -9.21 12.04
N ARG A 52 -2.08 -10.39 12.62
CA ARG A 52 -3.00 -11.33 11.98
C ARG A 52 -4.43 -10.82 12.08
N LEU A 53 -5.25 -11.15 11.09
CA LEU A 53 -6.68 -10.79 11.06
C LEU A 53 -7.44 -11.21 12.34
N LYS A 54 -7.11 -12.38 12.91
CA LYS A 54 -7.70 -12.84 14.18
C LYS A 54 -7.41 -11.90 15.34
N GLU A 55 -6.22 -11.30 15.38
CA GLU A 55 -5.82 -10.33 16.40
C GLU A 55 -6.48 -8.98 16.12
N LEU A 56 -6.52 -8.53 14.86
CA LEU A 56 -7.20 -7.30 14.46
C LEU A 56 -8.66 -7.25 14.92
N ARG A 57 -9.40 -8.37 14.81
CA ARG A 57 -10.81 -8.47 15.29
C ARG A 57 -11.01 -8.10 16.76
N ARG A 58 -9.94 -8.13 17.56
CA ARG A 58 -9.94 -7.87 19.02
C ARG A 58 -9.23 -6.57 19.38
N THR A 59 -8.69 -5.86 18.38
CA THR A 59 -7.91 -4.65 18.55
C THR A 59 -8.78 -3.44 18.23
N ARG A 60 -8.59 -2.35 18.99
CA ARG A 60 -9.18 -1.06 18.66
C ARG A 60 -8.40 -0.44 17.49
N ILE A 61 -9.10 -0.11 16.41
CA ILE A 61 -8.52 0.57 15.25
C ILE A 61 -8.66 2.08 15.49
N GLU A 62 -7.53 2.78 15.61
CA GLU A 62 -7.50 4.24 15.86
C GLU A 62 -7.44 5.04 14.57
N ALA A 63 -6.75 4.52 13.55
CA ALA A 63 -6.66 5.04 12.20
C ALA A 63 -6.31 3.90 11.23
N ALA A 64 -6.60 4.11 9.94
CA ALA A 64 -6.25 3.15 8.89
C ALA A 64 -5.53 3.82 7.72
N TRP A 65 -4.48 3.17 7.26
CA TRP A 65 -3.86 3.41 5.95
C TRP A 65 -4.29 2.29 5.00
N VAL A 66 -4.74 2.65 3.81
CA VAL A 66 -5.10 1.71 2.74
C VAL A 66 -4.22 2.01 1.53
N ALA A 67 -3.42 1.03 1.14
CA ALA A 67 -2.50 1.11 0.01
C ALA A 67 -3.05 0.33 -1.19
N ASP A 68 -2.84 0.87 -2.38
CA ASP A 68 -3.09 0.25 -3.68
C ASP A 68 -4.55 -0.18 -3.91
N CYS A 69 -5.45 0.49 -3.21
CA CYS A 69 -6.87 0.26 -3.34
C CYS A 69 -7.68 1.35 -2.65
N SER A 70 -8.73 1.79 -3.31
CA SER A 70 -9.74 2.72 -2.79
C SER A 70 -11.14 2.11 -2.69
N SER A 71 -11.30 0.84 -3.11
CA SER A 71 -12.57 0.09 -3.12
C SER A 71 -12.77 -0.69 -1.81
N LEU A 72 -13.93 -0.53 -1.18
CA LEU A 72 -14.28 -1.27 0.04
C LEU A 72 -14.36 -2.78 -0.19
N ARG A 73 -14.99 -3.22 -1.28
CA ARG A 73 -15.14 -4.65 -1.58
C ARG A 73 -13.79 -5.34 -1.75
N ARG A 74 -12.82 -4.64 -2.34
CA ARG A 74 -11.45 -5.15 -2.49
C ARG A 74 -10.72 -5.32 -1.15
N LEU A 75 -11.17 -4.70 -0.05
CA LEU A 75 -10.57 -4.89 1.29
C LEU A 75 -11.12 -6.10 2.07
N GLY A 76 -12.17 -6.77 1.58
CA GLY A 76 -12.77 -7.90 2.27
C GLY A 76 -13.13 -7.60 3.74
N GLU A 77 -12.86 -8.54 4.64
CA GLU A 77 -13.21 -8.41 6.06
C GLU A 77 -12.51 -7.22 6.75
N VAL A 78 -11.31 -6.84 6.32
CA VAL A 78 -10.59 -5.70 6.93
C VAL A 78 -11.33 -4.40 6.64
N GLY A 79 -11.91 -4.25 5.45
CA GLY A 79 -12.77 -3.11 5.11
C GLY A 79 -13.96 -2.98 6.06
N GLU A 80 -14.66 -4.08 6.34
CA GLU A 80 -15.79 -4.12 7.28
C GLU A 80 -15.39 -3.74 8.71
N LEU A 81 -14.18 -4.16 9.14
CA LEU A 81 -13.65 -3.80 10.46
C LEU A 81 -13.30 -2.31 10.55
N ILE A 82 -12.71 -1.74 9.49
CA ILE A 82 -12.41 -0.30 9.40
C ILE A 82 -13.70 0.52 9.44
N LEU A 83 -14.70 0.15 8.64
CA LEU A 83 -16.01 0.82 8.63
C LEU A 83 -16.68 0.79 10.00
N ARG A 84 -16.68 -0.37 10.66
CA ARG A 84 -17.25 -0.53 12.00
C ARG A 84 -16.51 0.31 13.04
N ALA A 85 -15.20 0.47 12.89
CA ALA A 85 -14.40 1.29 13.80
C ALA A 85 -14.71 2.78 13.65
N GLY A 86 -15.16 3.23 12.47
CA GLY A 86 -15.45 4.63 12.19
C GLY A 86 -14.22 5.53 12.37
N CYS A 87 -13.01 4.97 12.19
CA CYS A 87 -11.75 5.68 12.36
C CYS A 87 -11.38 6.51 11.12
N PRO A 88 -10.50 7.52 11.25
CA PRO A 88 -9.92 8.19 10.08
C PRO A 88 -9.22 7.20 9.15
N VAL A 89 -9.43 7.36 7.85
CA VAL A 89 -8.81 6.53 6.80
C VAL A 89 -8.04 7.41 5.83
N THR A 90 -6.78 7.02 5.57
CA THR A 90 -5.96 7.60 4.50
C THR A 90 -5.73 6.55 3.41
N VAL A 91 -6.10 6.88 2.18
CA VAL A 91 -5.90 6.06 0.99
C VAL A 91 -4.71 6.58 0.22
N VAL A 92 -3.84 5.66 -0.20
CA VAL A 92 -2.74 5.91 -1.13
C VAL A 92 -2.92 4.92 -2.27
N ASP A 93 -3.32 5.42 -3.43
CA ASP A 93 -3.74 4.61 -4.56
C ASP A 93 -3.45 5.39 -5.85
N HIS A 94 -3.06 4.68 -6.91
CA HIS A 94 -2.84 5.25 -8.24
C HIS A 94 -3.99 4.98 -9.22
N HIS A 95 -4.92 4.11 -8.84
CA HIS A 95 -6.08 3.77 -9.65
C HIS A 95 -7.11 4.92 -9.74
N PRO A 96 -7.99 4.92 -10.77
CA PRO A 96 -9.16 5.78 -10.81
C PRO A 96 -10.10 5.53 -9.63
N GLU A 97 -10.94 6.52 -9.31
CA GLU A 97 -11.94 6.38 -8.25
C GLU A 97 -12.92 5.23 -8.56
N PRO A 98 -13.15 4.30 -7.60
CA PRO A 98 -13.99 3.13 -7.80
C PRO A 98 -15.47 3.46 -7.62
N GLU A 99 -16.35 2.54 -8.02
CA GLU A 99 -17.80 2.67 -7.77
C GLU A 99 -18.17 2.54 -6.28
N ASP A 100 -17.35 1.88 -5.48
CA ASP A 100 -17.55 1.62 -4.06
C ASP A 100 -16.42 2.19 -3.18
N PRO A 101 -16.22 3.52 -3.18
CA PRO A 101 -15.12 4.14 -2.47
C PRO A 101 -15.26 3.98 -0.95
N ILE A 102 -14.13 4.05 -0.25
CA ILE A 102 -14.13 4.10 1.22
C ILE A 102 -14.71 5.46 1.68
N PRO A 103 -15.84 5.47 2.41
CA PRO A 103 -16.50 6.71 2.81
C PRO A 103 -15.61 7.60 3.66
N SER A 104 -15.59 8.90 3.34
CA SER A 104 -14.85 9.94 4.09
C SER A 104 -13.34 9.71 4.20
N ALA A 105 -12.77 8.86 3.34
CA ALA A 105 -11.32 8.67 3.30
C ALA A 105 -10.61 9.91 2.76
N GLN A 106 -9.48 10.25 3.37
CA GLN A 106 -8.53 11.20 2.79
C GLN A 106 -7.71 10.48 1.73
N VAL A 107 -7.67 10.99 0.51
CA VAL A 107 -6.82 10.44 -0.56
C VAL A 107 -5.53 11.26 -0.65
N LEU A 108 -4.38 10.59 -0.62
CA LEU A 108 -3.09 11.24 -0.81
C LEU A 108 -2.97 11.70 -2.26
N SER A 109 -2.47 12.93 -2.45
CA SER A 109 -2.33 13.50 -3.80
C SER A 109 -1.27 12.78 -4.62
N LEU A 110 -1.56 12.55 -5.90
CA LEU A 110 -0.59 11.98 -6.83
C LEU A 110 0.55 12.97 -7.15
N PRO A 111 1.71 12.47 -7.57
CA PRO A 111 2.78 13.29 -8.12
C PRO A 111 2.31 14.10 -9.35
N PRO A 112 2.98 15.22 -9.69
CA PRO A 112 2.71 15.95 -10.93
C PRO A 112 2.81 15.02 -12.15
N GLY A 113 1.72 14.90 -12.92
CA GLY A 113 1.66 14.00 -14.07
C GLY A 113 1.18 12.58 -13.76
N GLY A 114 0.79 12.29 -12.51
CA GLY A 114 0.27 10.99 -12.08
C GLY A 114 1.36 9.97 -11.75
N ALA A 115 0.93 8.75 -11.42
CA ALA A 115 1.79 7.61 -11.10
C ALA A 115 1.26 6.34 -11.79
N GLY A 116 2.16 5.49 -12.24
CA GLY A 116 1.85 4.17 -12.79
C GLY A 116 1.79 3.07 -11.73
N ALA A 117 2.24 3.35 -10.50
CA ALA A 117 2.21 2.45 -9.36
C ALA A 117 1.94 3.21 -8.05
N THR A 118 1.32 2.58 -7.05
CA THR A 118 1.16 3.14 -5.71
C THR A 118 2.51 3.35 -5.02
N CYS A 119 3.48 2.46 -5.22
CA CYS A 119 4.85 2.65 -4.73
C CYS A 119 5.50 3.95 -5.21
N THR A 120 5.18 4.42 -6.41
CA THR A 120 5.65 5.73 -6.90
C THR A 120 5.05 6.88 -6.09
N VAL A 121 3.76 6.80 -5.74
CA VAL A 121 3.10 7.80 -4.89
C VAL A 121 3.76 7.85 -3.52
N VAL A 122 4.03 6.69 -2.93
CA VAL A 122 4.72 6.58 -1.62
C VAL A 122 6.15 7.11 -1.71
N GLY A 123 6.92 6.69 -2.72
CA GLY A 123 8.30 7.15 -2.92
C GLY A 123 8.39 8.67 -3.13
N TRP A 124 7.44 9.24 -3.87
CA TRP A 124 7.32 10.68 -4.02
C TRP A 124 7.06 11.37 -2.68
N GLU A 125 6.10 10.88 -1.90
CA GLU A 125 5.78 11.45 -0.59
C GLU A 125 6.99 11.40 0.37
N LEU A 126 7.72 10.29 0.40
CA LEU A 126 8.95 10.15 1.19
C LEU A 126 10.01 11.16 0.75
N LYS A 127 10.21 11.32 -0.56
CA LYS A 127 11.15 12.29 -1.14
C LYS A 127 10.79 13.73 -0.76
N GLN A 128 9.51 14.10 -0.85
CA GLN A 128 9.03 15.43 -0.49
C GLN A 128 9.24 15.75 1.00
N ARG A 129 9.20 14.72 1.85
CA ARG A 129 9.46 14.84 3.29
C ARG A 129 10.94 14.68 3.68
N GLY A 130 11.83 14.42 2.72
CA GLY A 130 13.24 14.17 2.98
C GLY A 130 13.51 12.87 3.75
N ILE A 131 12.60 11.89 3.67
CA ILE A 131 12.72 10.60 4.34
C ILE A 131 13.41 9.62 3.39
N GLN A 132 14.55 9.07 3.83
CA GLN A 132 15.28 8.06 3.06
C GLN A 132 14.91 6.65 3.53
N PRO A 133 14.41 5.78 2.63
CA PRO A 133 14.16 4.38 2.98
C PRO A 133 15.48 3.62 3.19
N ASP A 134 15.43 2.61 4.06
CA ASP A 134 16.52 1.64 4.15
C ASP A 134 16.60 0.75 2.89
N PRO A 135 17.70 0.01 2.66
CA PRO A 135 17.85 -0.79 1.44
C PRO A 135 16.74 -1.83 1.20
N LEU A 136 16.18 -2.40 2.27
CA LEU A 136 15.09 -3.37 2.15
C LEU A 136 13.81 -2.67 1.67
N THR A 137 13.43 -1.58 2.31
CA THR A 137 12.24 -0.79 1.98
C THR A 137 12.36 -0.20 0.58
N ALA A 138 13.55 0.30 0.23
CA ALA A 138 13.84 0.78 -1.13
C ALA A 138 13.67 -0.33 -2.18
N SER A 139 14.14 -1.55 -1.88
CA SER A 139 13.97 -2.69 -2.78
C SER A 139 12.51 -3.10 -2.93
N LEU A 140 11.73 -3.07 -1.85
CA LEU A 140 10.29 -3.36 -1.89
C LEU A 140 9.52 -2.31 -2.70
N LEU A 141 9.83 -1.03 -2.53
CA LEU A 141 9.26 0.04 -3.35
C LEU A 141 9.60 -0.15 -4.83
N LEU A 142 10.86 -0.48 -5.15
CA LEU A 142 11.28 -0.76 -6.53
C LEU A 142 10.53 -1.95 -7.15
N LEU A 143 10.38 -3.05 -6.40
CA LEU A 143 9.63 -4.22 -6.85
C LEU A 143 8.18 -3.87 -7.16
N GLY A 144 7.53 -3.06 -6.31
CA GLY A 144 6.17 -2.60 -6.55
C GLY A 144 6.02 -1.72 -7.79
N ILE A 145 6.93 -0.75 -7.98
CA ILE A 145 6.97 0.05 -9.21
C ILE A 145 7.11 -0.86 -10.43
N TYR A 146 7.99 -1.86 -10.37
CA TYR A 146 8.22 -2.77 -11.50
C TYR A 146 7.03 -3.70 -11.77
N GLU A 147 6.27 -4.11 -10.76
CA GLU A 147 5.06 -4.92 -10.89
C GLU A 147 4.03 -4.21 -11.78
N ASP A 148 3.65 -2.98 -11.41
CA ASP A 148 2.55 -2.26 -12.07
C ASP A 148 2.96 -1.50 -13.34
N THR A 149 4.26 -1.23 -13.50
CA THR A 149 4.78 -0.58 -14.72
C THR A 149 5.37 -1.57 -15.71
N GLY A 150 5.42 -2.87 -15.39
CA GLY A 150 6.10 -3.87 -16.21
C GLY A 150 7.58 -3.54 -16.41
N GLY A 151 8.24 -3.10 -15.34
CA GLY A 151 9.60 -2.56 -15.40
C GLY A 151 9.72 -1.31 -16.27
N LEU A 152 8.78 -0.38 -16.12
CA LEU A 152 8.69 0.90 -16.86
C LEU A 152 8.37 0.76 -18.36
N THR A 153 7.70 -0.33 -18.77
CA THR A 153 7.37 -0.60 -20.18
C THR A 153 5.87 -0.56 -20.50
N TYR A 154 5.00 -0.64 -19.49
CA TYR A 154 3.55 -0.58 -19.70
C TYR A 154 3.07 0.83 -20.06
N ALA A 155 1.94 0.91 -20.78
CA ALA A 155 1.41 2.16 -21.31
C ALA A 155 0.98 3.16 -20.22
N ASP A 156 0.64 2.65 -19.04
CA ASP A 156 0.22 3.46 -17.91
C ASP A 156 1.38 3.98 -17.05
N THR A 157 2.62 3.62 -17.40
CA THR A 157 3.83 4.23 -16.82
C THR A 157 3.80 5.75 -17.01
N ARG A 158 4.25 6.48 -15.98
CA ARG A 158 4.33 7.93 -15.90
C ARG A 158 5.79 8.36 -15.65
N PRO A 159 6.15 9.61 -16.00
CA PRO A 159 7.50 10.12 -15.75
C PRO A 159 7.93 10.05 -14.28
N ALA A 160 6.97 10.12 -13.34
CA ALA A 160 7.24 10.02 -11.91
C ALA A 160 7.79 8.63 -11.52
N ASP A 161 7.35 7.54 -12.17
CA ASP A 161 7.81 6.19 -11.85
C ASP A 161 9.31 6.06 -12.11
N ALA A 162 9.77 6.54 -13.27
CA ALA A 162 11.19 6.54 -13.64
C ALA A 162 12.05 7.52 -12.84
N GLN A 163 11.45 8.55 -12.20
CA GLN A 163 12.18 9.51 -11.35
C GLN A 163 12.39 9.02 -9.92
N ILE A 164 11.58 8.06 -9.48
CA ILE A 164 11.64 7.48 -8.13
C ILE A 164 12.53 6.23 -8.09
N VAL A 165 12.60 5.48 -9.19
CA VAL A 165 13.59 4.39 -9.42
C VAL A 165 15.01 4.94 -9.43
#